data_AF-A0A496YWI2-F1
#
_entry.id   AF-A0A496YWI2-F1
#
_cell.length_a   1.000
_cell.length_b   1.000
_cell.length_c   1.000
_cell.angle_alpha   90.00
_cell.angle_beta   90.00
_cell.angle_gamma   90.00
#
_symmetry.space_group_name_H-M   'P 1'
#
loop_
_entity.id
_entity.type
_entity.pdbx_description
1 polymer ?
#
loop_
_entity_poly.entity_id
_entity_poly.type
_entity_poly.pdbx_seq_one_letter_code
_entity_poly.pdbx_strand_id
1 'polypeptide(L)'
;MVPFKERRSGKDRRSGKDRRRAGDRSAMRPEVQPDEGLAEVSGAGVPLRKDLSLVWNSKGKELLRQNRYDDARKAFKMAIQIKPLFGEGWYNLASVDSYKGEIEDALSELKKAIKIEPGFREKAKVNRYFKKLQDNEIFKKLLG
;
A
#
# COMPACT_ATOMS: atom_id res chain seq x y z
N MET A 1 -20.87 64.15 -51.44
CA MET A 1 -19.78 64.16 -52.44
C MET A 1 -18.68 63.26 -51.91
N VAL A 2 -18.37 62.24 -52.71
CA VAL A 2 -17.44 61.09 -52.56
C VAL A 2 -17.56 60.13 -51.34
N PRO A 3 -17.78 58.82 -51.60
CA PRO A 3 -17.77 57.70 -50.65
C PRO A 3 -16.38 57.05 -50.53
N PHE A 4 -16.16 56.14 -49.59
CA PHE A 4 -15.18 55.07 -49.78
C PHE A 4 -15.58 53.77 -49.10
N LYS A 5 -15.30 52.69 -49.83
CA LYS A 5 -15.87 51.34 -49.74
C LYS A 5 -15.04 50.41 -48.85
N GLU A 6 -15.74 49.39 -48.38
CA GLU A 6 -15.32 47.97 -48.26
C GLU A 6 -14.14 47.59 -47.36
N ARG A 7 -14.41 46.66 -46.45
CA ARG A 7 -14.09 45.23 -46.67
C ARG A 7 -14.87 44.33 -45.70
N ARG A 8 -15.51 43.29 -46.25
CA ARG A 8 -15.99 42.12 -45.51
C ARG A 8 -14.84 41.12 -45.33
N SER A 9 -15.12 40.09 -44.50
CA SER A 9 -14.38 38.83 -44.31
C SER A 9 -13.38 38.90 -43.15
N GLY A 10 -13.32 37.97 -42.21
CA GLY A 10 -13.97 36.67 -42.07
C GLY A 10 -13.62 36.11 -40.69
N LYS A 11 -14.38 35.10 -40.27
CA LYS A 11 -14.22 34.35 -39.01
C LYS A 11 -12.78 33.88 -38.80
N ASP A 12 -12.29 33.92 -37.57
CA ASP A 12 -11.47 32.82 -37.08
C ASP A 12 -11.60 32.57 -35.57
N ARG A 13 -11.68 31.27 -35.25
CA ARG A 13 -11.83 30.69 -33.91
C ARG A 13 -10.44 30.37 -33.35
N ARG A 14 -10.23 30.60 -32.04
CA ARG A 14 -9.35 29.84 -31.11
C ARG A 14 -9.40 30.55 -29.75
N SER A 15 -10.17 30.07 -28.77
CA SER A 15 -9.80 29.04 -27.80
C SER A 15 -8.39 29.22 -27.24
N GLY A 16 -8.28 29.91 -26.09
CA GLY A 16 -7.07 30.05 -25.30
C GLY A 16 -7.44 30.28 -23.84
N LYS A 17 -7.64 29.18 -23.12
CA LYS A 17 -8.04 29.13 -21.72
C LYS A 17 -6.78 29.35 -20.87
N ASP A 18 -6.43 30.60 -20.57
CA ASP A 18 -5.34 30.89 -19.63
C ASP A 18 -5.79 30.62 -18.19
N ARG A 19 -5.58 29.38 -17.76
CA ARG A 19 -5.44 29.04 -16.34
C ARG A 19 -3.98 29.19 -15.97
N ARG A 20 -3.63 30.28 -15.29
CA ARG A 20 -2.40 30.34 -14.49
C ARG A 20 -2.68 30.87 -13.09
N ARG A 21 -2.37 29.97 -12.15
CA ARG A 21 -1.78 30.21 -10.83
C ARG A 21 -2.63 30.92 -9.76
N ALA A 22 -3.15 30.08 -8.88
CA ALA A 22 -2.97 30.27 -7.44
C ALA A 22 -2.79 28.88 -6.83
N GLY A 23 -1.54 28.44 -6.75
CA GLY A 23 -1.18 27.35 -5.89
C GLY A 23 -0.97 27.92 -4.50
N ASP A 24 -1.75 27.47 -3.52
CA ASP A 24 -1.25 27.26 -2.17
C ASP A 24 -2.24 26.43 -1.34
N ARG A 25 -1.69 25.67 -0.39
CA ARG A 25 -2.33 24.66 0.51
C ARG A 25 -2.45 23.23 -0.01
N SER A 26 -1.31 22.64 -0.37
CA SER A 26 -1.09 21.21 -0.12
C SER A 26 -0.04 21.10 0.99
N ALA A 27 -0.47 21.30 2.23
CA ALA A 27 0.38 21.15 3.40
C ALA A 27 0.71 19.66 3.64
N MET A 28 2.02 19.35 3.62
CA MET A 28 2.70 18.21 4.23
C MET A 28 1.92 16.87 4.31
N ARG A 29 2.07 16.03 3.28
CA ARG A 29 2.32 14.61 3.54
C ARG A 29 3.84 14.46 3.57
N PRO A 30 4.47 13.93 4.64
CA PRO A 30 5.84 13.50 4.49
C PRO A 30 5.81 12.34 3.49
N GLU A 31 6.39 12.58 2.31
CA GLU A 31 6.87 11.49 1.47
C GLU A 31 7.78 10.64 2.35
N VAL A 32 7.35 9.41 2.58
CA VAL A 32 8.20 8.43 3.23
C VAL A 32 9.26 8.06 2.20
N GLN A 33 10.40 8.74 2.28
CA GLN A 33 11.62 8.22 1.69
C GLN A 33 11.96 6.95 2.47
N PRO A 34 12.11 5.77 1.82
CA PRO A 34 12.66 4.61 2.49
C PRO A 34 14.14 4.95 2.72
N ASP A 35 14.47 5.36 3.94
CA ASP A 35 15.85 5.53 4.37
C ASP A 35 16.58 4.19 4.19
N GLU A 36 17.37 4.12 3.13
CA GLU A 36 18.30 3.05 2.82
C GLU A 36 19.40 3.05 3.88
N GLY A 37 19.31 2.16 4.86
CA GLY A 37 20.45 1.84 5.69
C GLY A 37 20.13 1.44 7.12
N LEU A 38 19.58 0.24 7.32
CA LEU A 38 19.76 -0.48 8.59
C LEU A 38 19.92 -1.98 8.31
N ALA A 39 20.96 -2.30 7.54
CA ALA A 39 21.65 -3.57 7.68
C ALA A 39 22.56 -3.46 8.93
N GLU A 40 22.47 -4.46 9.81
CA GLU A 40 23.33 -4.73 10.97
C GLU A 40 23.37 -3.73 12.13
N VAL A 41 22.89 -4.19 13.30
CA VAL A 41 23.72 -4.28 14.51
C VAL A 41 23.09 -5.34 15.42
N SER A 42 23.67 -6.53 15.38
CA SER A 42 23.56 -7.53 16.44
C SER A 42 24.79 -7.39 17.33
N GLY A 43 24.65 -6.75 18.49
CA GLY A 43 25.72 -6.67 19.47
C GLY A 43 25.59 -5.47 20.40
N ALA A 44 25.46 -5.76 21.70
CA ALA A 44 25.48 -4.84 22.84
C ALA A 44 24.21 -4.00 23.09
N GLY A 45 23.72 -4.10 24.33
CA GLY A 45 22.47 -3.51 24.82
C GLY A 45 22.40 -1.98 24.72
N VAL A 46 21.48 -1.51 23.87
CA VAL A 46 21.00 -0.13 23.84
C VAL A 46 19.48 -0.17 23.98
N PRO A 47 18.86 0.53 24.95
CA PRO A 47 17.41 0.52 25.14
C PRO A 47 16.71 1.39 24.08
N LEU A 48 15.63 0.86 23.51
CA LEU A 48 14.63 1.50 22.65
C LEU A 48 15.10 2.15 21.34
N ARG A 49 15.46 1.33 20.35
CA ARG A 49 14.96 1.55 18.99
C ARG A 49 13.78 0.60 18.79
N LYS A 50 12.57 1.16 18.73
CA LYS A 50 11.35 0.41 18.38
C LYS A 50 11.63 -0.32 17.06
N ASP A 51 11.53 -1.65 17.04
CA ASP A 51 11.76 -2.46 15.83
C ASP A 51 10.95 -1.83 14.68
N LEU A 52 11.66 -1.30 13.67
CA LEU A 52 11.04 -0.50 12.62
C LEU A 52 10.00 -1.32 11.83
N SER A 53 10.20 -2.64 11.75
CA SER A 53 9.20 -3.55 11.16
C SER A 53 7.89 -3.57 11.98
N LEU A 54 7.98 -3.55 13.33
CA LEU A 54 6.81 -3.44 14.20
C LEU A 54 6.11 -2.09 14.07
N VAL A 55 6.86 -1.00 13.86
CA VAL A 55 6.28 0.33 13.60
C VAL A 55 5.46 0.32 12.32
N TRP A 56 6.04 -0.16 11.23
CA TRP A 56 5.36 -0.26 9.94
C TRP A 56 4.16 -1.18 9.98
N ASN A 57 4.26 -2.31 10.68
CA ASN A 57 3.14 -3.22 10.89
C ASN A 57 2.00 -2.56 11.68
N SER A 58 2.33 -1.84 12.75
CA SER A 58 1.34 -1.13 13.57
C SER A 58 0.63 -0.05 12.76
N LYS A 59 1.38 0.69 11.93
CA LYS A 59 0.83 1.67 10.98
C LYS A 59 -0.09 1.02 9.96
N GLY A 60 0.29 -0.13 9.40
CA GLY A 60 -0.55 -0.89 8.47
C GLY A 60 -1.88 -1.33 9.11
N LYS A 61 -1.84 -1.82 10.34
CA LYS A 61 -3.05 -2.21 11.10
C LYS A 61 -3.96 -1.01 11.37
N GLU A 62 -3.38 0.14 11.67
CA GLU A 62 -4.16 1.37 11.87
C GLU A 62 -4.81 1.85 10.57
N LEU A 63 -4.08 1.80 9.46
CA LEU A 63 -4.62 2.10 8.14
C LEU A 63 -5.75 1.14 7.74
N LEU A 64 -5.67 -0.14 8.12
CA LEU A 64 -6.77 -1.10 7.93
C LEU A 64 -8.03 -0.70 8.71
N ARG A 65 -7.89 -0.23 9.95
CA ARG A 65 -9.04 0.27 10.74
C ARG A 65 -9.72 1.47 10.09
N GLN A 66 -8.94 2.26 9.36
CA GLN A 66 -9.41 3.40 8.58
C GLN A 66 -9.88 3.02 7.16
N ASN A 67 -9.96 1.72 6.83
CA ASN A 67 -10.30 1.20 5.49
C ASN A 67 -9.37 1.69 4.37
N ARG A 68 -8.14 2.10 4.70
CA ARG A 68 -7.13 2.56 3.73
C ARG A 68 -6.24 1.40 3.28
N TYR A 69 -6.83 0.48 2.53
CA TYR A 69 -6.20 -0.79 2.16
C TYR A 69 -4.90 -0.64 1.36
N ASP A 70 -4.83 0.30 0.40
CA ASP A 70 -3.62 0.52 -0.41
C ASP A 70 -2.44 1.03 0.43
N ASP A 71 -2.71 1.96 1.33
CA ASP A 71 -1.68 2.49 2.24
C ASP A 71 -1.26 1.43 3.26
N ALA A 72 -2.20 0.60 3.74
CA ALA A 72 -1.91 -0.52 4.61
C ALA A 72 -1.00 -1.55 3.92
N ARG A 73 -1.30 -1.90 2.66
CA ARG A 73 -0.47 -2.78 1.83
C ARG A 73 0.97 -2.26 1.75
N LYS A 74 1.15 -0.98 1.45
CA LYS A 74 2.48 -0.35 1.42
C LYS A 74 3.19 -0.44 2.76
N ALA A 75 2.50 -0.18 3.87
CA ALA A 75 3.07 -0.26 5.20
C ALA A 75 3.52 -1.69 5.56
N PHE A 76 2.73 -2.71 5.24
CA PHE A 76 3.14 -4.10 5.46
C PHE A 76 4.31 -4.51 4.57
N LYS A 77 4.34 -4.05 3.31
CA LYS A 77 5.50 -4.24 2.41
C LYS A 77 6.79 -3.65 2.98
N MET A 78 6.72 -2.45 3.58
CA MET A 78 7.88 -1.88 4.29
C MET A 78 8.32 -2.74 5.48
N ALA A 79 7.36 -3.25 6.27
CA ALA A 79 7.68 -4.10 7.42
C ALA A 79 8.44 -5.38 7.03
N ILE A 80 8.01 -6.05 5.95
CA ILE A 80 8.67 -7.27 5.44
C ILE A 80 9.97 -6.98 4.70
N GLN A 81 10.15 -5.79 4.13
CA GLN A 81 11.44 -5.38 3.55
C GLN A 81 12.50 -5.19 4.64
N ILE A 82 12.13 -4.58 5.77
CA ILE A 82 13.02 -4.40 6.92
C ILE A 82 13.32 -5.74 7.59
N LYS A 83 12.30 -6.59 7.75
CA LYS A 83 12.43 -7.88 8.41
C LYS A 83 11.73 -8.97 7.58
N PRO A 84 12.44 -9.62 6.64
CA PRO A 84 11.86 -10.66 5.78
C PRO A 84 11.31 -11.87 6.54
N LEU A 85 11.83 -12.15 7.74
CA LEU A 85 11.35 -13.21 8.63
C LEU A 85 10.24 -12.74 9.59
N PHE A 86 9.58 -11.62 9.30
CA PHE A 86 8.48 -11.10 10.12
C PHE A 86 7.14 -11.70 9.69
N GLY A 87 6.75 -12.81 10.33
CA GLY A 87 5.55 -13.57 9.97
C GLY A 87 4.25 -12.76 10.03
N GLU A 88 4.08 -11.90 11.05
CA GLU A 88 2.87 -11.05 11.16
C GLU A 88 2.75 -10.06 10.00
N GLY A 89 3.88 -9.54 9.49
CA GLY A 89 3.88 -8.65 8.32
C GLY A 89 3.39 -9.35 7.06
N TRP A 90 3.87 -10.56 6.79
CA TRP A 90 3.39 -11.38 5.67
C TRP A 90 1.91 -11.76 5.82
N TYR A 91 1.47 -12.13 7.02
CA TYR A 91 0.08 -12.50 7.29
C TYR A 91 -0.89 -11.32 7.09
N ASN A 92 -0.48 -10.14 7.55
CA ASN A 92 -1.29 -8.94 7.40
C ASN A 92 -1.33 -8.48 5.94
N LEU A 93 -0.22 -8.59 5.20
CA LEU A 93 -0.19 -8.33 3.76
C LEU A 93 -1.15 -9.28 3.01
N ALA A 94 -1.08 -10.59 3.30
CA ALA A 94 -1.99 -11.59 2.71
C ALA A 94 -3.47 -11.27 3.00
N SER A 95 -3.78 -10.79 4.20
CA SER A 95 -5.14 -10.39 4.57
C SER A 95 -5.64 -9.22 3.72
N VAL A 96 -4.77 -8.23 3.46
CA VAL A 96 -5.11 -7.08 2.60
C VAL A 96 -5.31 -7.52 1.15
N ASP A 97 -4.39 -8.32 0.62
CA ASP A 97 -4.43 -8.74 -0.78
C ASP A 97 -5.61 -9.68 -1.05
N SER A 98 -5.95 -10.55 -0.09
CA SER A 98 -7.19 -11.35 -0.14
C SER A 98 -8.46 -10.48 -0.15
N TYR A 99 -8.50 -9.43 0.68
CA TYR A 99 -9.63 -8.50 0.70
C TYR A 99 -9.82 -7.79 -0.66
N LYS A 100 -8.70 -7.35 -1.25
CA LYS A 100 -8.67 -6.70 -2.56
C LYS A 100 -8.99 -7.63 -3.72
N GLY A 101 -8.91 -8.95 -3.53
CA GLY A 101 -9.14 -9.95 -4.58
C GLY A 101 -7.87 -10.35 -5.33
N GLU A 102 -6.69 -9.96 -4.83
CA GLU A 102 -5.39 -10.38 -5.36
C GLU A 102 -5.06 -11.77 -4.80
N ILE A 103 -5.78 -12.78 -5.31
CA ILE A 103 -5.80 -14.14 -4.72
C ILE A 103 -4.42 -14.80 -4.74
N GLU A 104 -3.69 -14.69 -5.85
CA GLU A 104 -2.39 -15.32 -6.02
C GLU A 104 -1.34 -14.74 -5.06
N ASP A 105 -1.30 -13.41 -4.94
CA ASP A 105 -0.44 -12.69 -3.99
C ASP A 105 -0.76 -13.13 -2.55
N ALA A 106 -2.04 -13.12 -2.18
CA ALA A 106 -2.48 -13.49 -0.84
C ALA A 106 -2.06 -14.92 -0.45
N LEU A 107 -2.19 -15.89 -1.36
CA LEU A 107 -1.79 -17.28 -1.13
C LEU A 107 -0.27 -17.40 -0.97
N SER A 108 0.50 -16.69 -1.80
CA SER A 108 1.97 -16.67 -1.74
C SER A 108 2.47 -16.09 -0.42
N GLU A 109 1.88 -14.98 0.01
CA GLU A 109 2.21 -14.28 1.25
C GLU A 109 1.80 -15.07 2.48
N LEU A 110 0.60 -15.67 2.47
CA LEU A 110 0.13 -16.54 3.54
C LEU A 110 1.02 -17.78 3.70
N LYS A 111 1.45 -18.39 2.58
CA LYS A 111 2.41 -19.50 2.60
C LYS A 111 3.72 -19.11 3.29
N LYS A 112 4.24 -17.90 3.02
CA LYS A 112 5.44 -17.39 3.71
C LYS A 112 5.18 -17.18 5.20
N ALA A 113 4.05 -16.58 5.57
CA ALA A 113 3.68 -16.39 6.96
C ALA A 113 3.62 -17.71 7.73
N ILE A 114 2.95 -18.73 7.18
CA ILE A 114 2.83 -20.07 7.78
C ILE A 114 4.20 -20.77 7.88
N LYS A 115 5.09 -20.58 6.90
CA LYS A 115 6.45 -21.14 6.96
C LYS A 115 7.26 -20.54 8.10
N ILE A 116 7.09 -19.25 8.38
CA ILE A 116 7.77 -18.54 9.47
C ILE A 116 7.17 -18.90 10.83
N GLU A 117 5.83 -18.81 10.94
CA GLU A 117 5.08 -19.13 12.14
C GLU A 117 3.89 -20.03 11.77
N PRO A 118 4.00 -21.36 11.99
CA PRO A 118 2.95 -22.31 11.66
C PRO A 118 1.58 -22.03 12.30
N GLY A 119 1.55 -21.30 13.42
CA GLY A 119 0.33 -20.87 14.11
C GLY A 119 -0.59 -19.99 13.26
N PHE A 120 -0.10 -19.40 12.16
CA PHE A 120 -0.95 -18.67 11.22
C PHE A 120 -1.96 -19.56 10.48
N ARG A 121 -1.79 -20.89 10.45
CA ARG A 121 -2.80 -21.80 9.88
C ARG A 121 -4.14 -21.67 10.58
N GLU A 122 -4.15 -21.81 11.91
CA GLU A 122 -5.37 -21.72 12.70
C GLU A 122 -5.96 -20.30 12.66
N LYS A 123 -5.11 -19.26 12.69
CA LYS A 123 -5.55 -17.88 12.53
C LYS A 123 -6.22 -17.65 11.17
N ALA A 124 -5.69 -18.23 10.09
CA ALA A 124 -6.21 -18.06 8.73
C ALA A 124 -7.57 -18.74 8.53
N LYS A 125 -7.81 -19.90 9.15
CA LYS A 125 -9.11 -20.62 9.08
C LYS A 125 -10.28 -19.72 9.45
N VAL A 126 -10.14 -18.94 10.54
CA VAL A 126 -11.22 -18.12 11.11
C VAL A 126 -11.17 -16.65 10.69
N ASN A 127 -10.13 -16.21 9.98
CA ASN A 127 -9.99 -14.81 9.61
C ASN A 127 -10.91 -14.43 8.45
N ARG A 128 -11.82 -13.49 8.71
CA ARG A 128 -12.81 -12.97 7.74
C ARG A 128 -12.20 -12.44 6.44
N TYR A 129 -10.95 -11.97 6.45
CA TYR A 129 -10.28 -11.49 5.24
C TYR A 129 -10.05 -12.60 4.20
N PHE A 130 -9.96 -13.85 4.66
CA PHE A 130 -9.81 -15.02 3.79
C PHE A 130 -11.14 -15.71 3.47
N LYS A 131 -12.30 -15.10 3.77
CA LYS A 131 -13.62 -15.70 3.48
C LYS A 131 -13.77 -16.10 2.01
N LYS A 132 -13.23 -15.30 1.08
CA LYS A 132 -13.26 -15.58 -0.36
C LYS A 132 -12.30 -16.70 -0.79
N LEU A 133 -11.35 -17.09 0.07
CA LEU A 133 -10.36 -18.14 -0.18
C LEU A 133 -10.76 -19.51 0.38
N GLN A 134 -11.83 -19.60 1.17
CA GLN A 134 -12.18 -20.85 1.86
C GLN A 134 -12.43 -22.02 0.91
N ASP A 135 -12.94 -21.75 -0.29
CA ASP A 135 -13.18 -22.75 -1.33
C ASP A 135 -11.95 -23.00 -2.24
N ASN A 136 -10.89 -22.20 -2.10
CA ASN A 136 -9.69 -22.33 -2.92
C ASN A 136 -8.84 -23.54 -2.49
N GLU A 137 -8.53 -24.43 -3.42
CA GLU A 137 -7.79 -25.67 -3.14
C GLU A 137 -6.36 -25.43 -2.62
N ILE A 138 -5.68 -24.39 -3.11
CA ILE A 138 -4.35 -24.02 -2.62
C ILE A 138 -4.47 -23.54 -1.18
N PHE A 139 -5.46 -22.70 -0.87
CA PHE A 139 -5.73 -22.23 0.48
C PHE A 139 -5.97 -23.40 1.43
N LYS A 140 -6.88 -24.32 1.11
CA LYS A 140 -7.14 -25.53 1.92
C LYS A 140 -5.85 -26.32 2.18
N LYS A 141 -5.05 -26.56 1.13
CA LYS A 141 -3.77 -27.27 1.25
C LYS A 141 -2.75 -26.56 2.14
N LEU A 142 -2.75 -25.23 2.21
CA LEU A 142 -1.88 -24.48 3.12
C LEU A 142 -2.25 -24.68 4.59
N LEU A 143 -3.53 -24.90 4.86
CA LEU A 143 -4.09 -25.03 6.22
C LEU A 143 -3.95 -26.43 6.81
N GLY A 144 -3.72 -27.44 5.97
CA GLY A 144 -3.60 -28.84 6.39
C GLY A 144 -4.93 -29.55 6.30
#